data_AF-A0A6I1EIE5-F1
#
_entry.id   AF-A0A6I1EIE5-F1
#
_cell.length_a   1.000
_cell.length_b   1.000
_cell.length_c   1.000
_cell.angle_alpha   90.00
_cell.angle_beta   90.00
_cell.angle_gamma   90.00
#
_symmetry.space_group_name_H-M   'P 1'
#
loop_
_entity.id
_entity.type
_entity.pdbx_description
1 polymer ?
#
loop_
_entity_poly.entity_id
_entity_poly.type
_entity_poly.pdbx_seq_one_letter_code
_entity_poly.pdbx_strand_id
1 'polypeptide(L)'
;MEKGELLGELDTELLGIQKERAEAELRYLEAQYRLSRDGFRKEDIEKAEANADAALKSLTLAQIEEKREKALYALKASSKEKLDQAEWTRKSLEAQHASAAAEARRVASGNRPDEIQAASAQVDSSKTNVDELLYRIEKASRIISPVEGIVRSRLAEPGDMTSSSRTVYEISIISPKWVRAYVTEAQLGMVRPGGKATVITDTMPPIEAKVGSVSSQAEFTPKTVQTAELRTALVYEVRLIVDDPENILKLGQPATVEFASEASK
;
A
#
# COMPACT_ATOMS: atom_id res chain seq x y z
N MET A 1 14.61 17.50 -19.94
CA MET A 1 13.84 17.12 -18.74
C MET A 1 14.69 16.19 -17.91
N GLU A 2 14.65 16.32 -16.60
CA GLU A 2 15.40 15.47 -15.68
C GLU A 2 14.56 14.31 -15.15
N LYS A 3 15.22 13.25 -14.67
CA LYS A 3 14.54 12.16 -13.98
C LYS A 3 13.92 12.68 -12.68
N GLY A 4 12.62 12.43 -12.50
CA GLY A 4 11.84 12.87 -11.34
C GLY A 4 11.20 14.25 -11.49
N GLU A 5 11.44 14.95 -12.60
CA GLU A 5 10.80 16.24 -12.89
C GLU A 5 9.27 16.10 -12.98
N LEU A 6 8.53 17.03 -12.37
CA LEU A 6 7.06 17.06 -12.41
C LEU A 6 6.59 17.60 -13.76
N LEU A 7 5.85 16.79 -14.51
CA LEU A 7 5.35 17.11 -15.85
C LEU A 7 3.88 17.53 -15.87
N GLY A 8 3.12 17.14 -14.84
CA GLY A 8 1.71 17.45 -14.72
C GLY A 8 1.13 16.91 -13.44
N GLU A 9 -0.07 17.40 -13.12
CA GLU A 9 -0.81 17.01 -11.92
C GLU A 9 -2.29 16.85 -12.30
N LEU A 10 -2.91 15.81 -11.73
CA LEU A 10 -4.33 15.56 -11.87
C LEU A 10 -5.10 16.39 -10.83
N ASP A 11 -6.32 16.81 -11.16
CA ASP A 11 -7.19 17.45 -10.18
C ASP A 11 -7.48 16.48 -9.01
N THR A 12 -7.18 16.94 -7.79
CA THR A 12 -7.35 16.18 -6.55
C THR A 12 -8.46 16.74 -5.65
N GLU A 13 -9.26 17.71 -6.09
CA GLU A 13 -10.27 18.35 -5.23
C GLU A 13 -11.23 17.32 -4.60
N LEU A 14 -11.76 16.41 -5.43
CA LEU A 14 -12.63 15.33 -4.95
C LEU A 14 -11.91 14.37 -3.99
N LEU A 15 -10.63 14.08 -4.23
CA LEU A 15 -9.82 13.24 -3.34
C LEU A 15 -9.60 13.94 -1.99
N GLY A 16 -9.43 15.27 -1.99
CA GLY A 16 -9.35 16.08 -0.77
C GLY A 16 -10.60 15.96 0.08
N ILE A 17 -11.79 16.09 -0.53
CA ILE A 17 -13.07 15.91 0.16
C ILE A 17 -13.21 14.48 0.71
N GLN A 18 -12.79 13.47 -0.06
CA GLN A 18 -12.79 12.07 0.39
C GLN A 18 -11.85 11.85 1.57
N LYS A 19 -10.66 12.47 1.55
CA LYS A 19 -9.69 12.44 2.66
C LYS A 19 -10.30 13.06 3.91
N GLU A 20 -10.92 14.23 3.83
CA GLU A 20 -11.54 14.88 5.00
C GLU A 20 -12.64 14.00 5.62
N ARG A 21 -13.45 13.33 4.79
CA ARG A 21 -14.46 12.38 5.24
C ARG A 21 -13.82 11.16 5.92
N ALA A 22 -12.75 10.60 5.35
CA ALA A 22 -12.02 9.47 5.91
C ALA A 22 -11.35 9.84 7.25
N GLU A 23 -10.79 11.05 7.36
CA GLU A 23 -10.21 11.57 8.60
C GLU A 23 -11.28 11.78 9.68
N ALA A 24 -12.49 12.20 9.31
CA ALA A 24 -13.60 12.30 10.25
C ALA A 24 -14.03 10.92 10.77
N GLU A 25 -14.08 9.91 9.90
CA GLU A 25 -14.36 8.53 10.28
C GLU A 25 -13.26 7.97 11.20
N LEU A 26 -11.99 8.22 10.88
CA LEU A 26 -10.86 7.82 11.73
C LEU A 26 -10.99 8.43 13.13
N ARG A 27 -11.28 9.74 13.25
CA ARG A 27 -11.49 10.39 14.55
C ARG A 27 -12.64 9.78 15.35
N TYR A 28 -13.71 9.38 14.67
CA TYR A 28 -14.84 8.69 15.30
C TYR A 28 -14.43 7.32 15.83
N LEU A 29 -13.73 6.52 15.04
CA LEU A 29 -13.27 5.18 15.42
C LEU A 29 -12.21 5.24 16.53
N GLU A 30 -11.31 6.22 16.50
CA GLU A 30 -10.35 6.47 17.59
C GLU A 30 -11.08 6.80 18.90
N ALA A 31 -12.17 7.56 18.84
CA ALA A 31 -13.00 7.85 20.02
C ALA A 31 -13.67 6.57 20.55
N GLN A 32 -14.19 5.71 19.67
CA GLN A 32 -14.74 4.42 20.08
C GLN A 32 -13.69 3.50 20.69
N TYR A 33 -12.50 3.42 20.10
CA TYR A 33 -11.38 2.65 20.64
C TYR A 33 -10.98 3.16 22.03
N ARG A 34 -10.88 4.48 22.22
CA ARG A 34 -10.63 5.07 23.55
C ARG A 34 -11.71 4.68 24.55
N LEU A 35 -12.99 4.79 24.20
CA LEU A 35 -14.09 4.36 25.08
C LEU A 35 -14.01 2.87 25.42
N SER A 36 -13.68 2.03 24.43
CA SER A 36 -13.53 0.58 24.63
C SER A 36 -12.37 0.25 25.57
N ARG A 37 -11.23 0.93 25.39
CA ARG A 37 -10.01 0.73 26.18
C ARG A 37 -10.14 1.29 27.60
N ASP A 38 -10.70 2.49 27.74
CA ASP A 38 -10.84 3.18 29.02
C ASP A 38 -11.95 2.54 29.87
N GLY A 39 -12.87 1.80 29.24
CA GLY A 39 -13.84 0.94 29.92
C GLY A 39 -14.95 1.74 30.61
N PHE A 40 -15.38 1.24 31.78
CA PHE A 40 -16.45 1.87 32.56
C PHE A 40 -15.93 3.08 33.33
N ARG A 41 -16.80 4.07 33.54
CA ARG A 41 -16.44 5.25 34.33
C ARG A 41 -16.26 4.87 35.79
N LYS A 42 -15.48 5.67 36.52
CA LYS A 42 -15.25 5.46 37.95
C LYS A 42 -16.55 5.45 38.74
N GLU A 43 -17.49 6.31 38.39
CA GLU A 43 -18.80 6.41 39.02
C GLU A 43 -19.64 5.14 38.83
N ASP A 44 -19.51 4.47 37.67
CA ASP A 44 -20.21 3.21 37.38
C ASP A 44 -19.61 2.06 38.19
N ILE A 45 -18.28 2.02 38.33
CA ILE A 45 -17.55 1.06 39.16
C ILE A 45 -17.95 1.24 40.63
N GLU A 46 -17.86 2.46 41.16
CA GLU A 46 -18.20 2.79 42.55
C GLU A 46 -19.66 2.44 42.87
N LYS A 47 -20.58 2.69 41.94
CA LYS A 47 -22.00 2.31 42.09
C LYS A 47 -22.17 0.78 42.14
N ALA A 48 -21.48 0.03 41.29
CA ALA A 48 -21.55 -1.43 41.28
C ALA A 48 -20.95 -2.03 42.56
N GLU A 49 -19.83 -1.48 43.05
CA GLU A 49 -19.21 -1.86 44.31
C GLU A 49 -20.11 -1.57 45.52
N ALA A 50 -20.72 -0.38 45.55
CA ALA A 50 -21.66 -0.02 46.62
C ALA A 50 -22.89 -0.94 46.66
N ASN A 51 -23.40 -1.35 45.50
CA ASN A 51 -24.50 -2.33 45.43
C ASN A 51 -24.08 -3.71 45.94
N ALA A 52 -22.86 -4.15 45.62
CA ALA A 52 -22.32 -5.40 46.14
C ALA A 52 -22.13 -5.35 47.68
N ASP A 53 -21.63 -4.24 48.21
CA ASP A 53 -21.48 -4.02 49.66
C ASP A 53 -22.85 -3.98 50.38
N ALA A 54 -23.86 -3.33 49.80
CA ALA A 54 -25.22 -3.33 50.35
C ALA A 54 -25.83 -4.75 50.40
N ALA A 55 -25.62 -5.55 49.35
CA ALA A 55 -26.04 -6.95 49.32
C ALA A 55 -25.28 -7.80 50.34
N LEU A 56 -23.98 -7.56 50.54
CA LEU A 56 -23.17 -8.23 51.56
C LEU A 56 -23.66 -7.92 52.98
N LYS A 57 -24.00 -6.66 53.26
CA LYS A 57 -24.57 -6.25 54.56
C LYS A 57 -25.91 -6.93 54.83
N SER A 58 -26.75 -7.05 53.81
CA SER A 58 -28.05 -7.76 53.90
C SER A 58 -27.85 -9.25 54.17
N LEU A 59 -26.92 -9.91 53.47
CA LEU A 59 -26.54 -11.29 53.73
C LEU A 59 -25.99 -11.48 55.15
N THR A 60 -25.15 -10.56 55.63
CA THR A 60 -24.57 -10.61 56.97
C THR A 60 -25.66 -10.57 58.05
N LEU A 61 -26.66 -9.71 57.88
CA LEU A 61 -27.81 -9.65 58.79
C LEU A 61 -28.57 -10.99 58.79
N ALA A 62 -28.89 -11.54 57.61
CA ALA A 62 -29.60 -12.81 57.50
C ALA A 62 -28.81 -13.99 58.08
N GLN A 63 -27.48 -13.99 57.99
CA GLN A 63 -26.62 -14.97 58.67
C GLN A 63 -26.69 -14.87 60.19
N ILE A 64 -26.76 -13.65 60.74
CA ILE A 64 -26.93 -13.43 62.18
C ILE A 64 -28.32 -13.91 62.63
N GLU A 65 -29.36 -13.62 61.85
CA GLU A 65 -30.73 -14.05 62.14
C GLU A 65 -30.91 -15.56 62.06
N GLU A 66 -30.38 -16.23 61.03
CA GLU A 66 -30.36 -17.69 60.92
C GLU A 66 -29.66 -18.32 62.13
N LYS A 67 -28.48 -17.81 62.53
CA LYS A 67 -27.77 -18.28 63.73
C LYS A 67 -28.61 -18.11 65.00
N ARG A 68 -29.31 -16.97 65.14
CA ARG A 68 -30.18 -16.68 66.28
C ARG A 68 -31.38 -17.63 66.32
N GLU A 69 -32.08 -17.80 65.21
CA GLU A 69 -33.23 -18.71 65.10
C GLU A 69 -32.83 -20.16 65.35
N LYS A 70 -31.66 -20.59 64.86
CA LYS A 70 -31.12 -21.93 65.12
C LYS A 70 -30.87 -22.17 66.61
N ALA A 71 -30.34 -21.18 67.32
CA ALA A 71 -30.15 -21.25 68.77
C ALA A 71 -31.49 -21.30 69.54
N LEU A 72 -32.47 -20.48 69.14
CA LEU A 72 -33.80 -20.47 69.76
C LEU A 72 -34.57 -21.77 69.51
N TYR A 73 -34.47 -22.35 68.31
CA TYR A 73 -35.05 -23.65 67.98
C TYR A 73 -34.45 -24.78 68.84
N ALA A 74 -33.13 -24.78 69.05
CA ALA A 74 -32.47 -25.74 69.93
C ALA A 74 -32.95 -25.65 71.40
N LEU A 75 -33.32 -24.45 71.85
CA LEU A 75 -33.92 -24.19 73.15
C LEU A 75 -35.44 -24.42 73.19
N LYS A 76 -36.06 -24.91 72.12
CA LYS A 76 -37.52 -25.07 71.93
C LYS A 76 -38.32 -23.77 72.06
N ALA A 77 -37.67 -22.62 71.86
CA ALA A 77 -38.27 -21.28 71.93
C ALA A 77 -38.70 -20.71 70.56
N SER A 78 -38.43 -21.44 69.46
CA SER A 78 -38.86 -21.09 68.10
C SER A 78 -39.43 -22.31 67.34
N SER A 79 -40.18 -22.07 66.27
CA SER A 79 -40.76 -23.13 65.43
C SER A 79 -39.80 -23.55 64.32
N LYS A 80 -39.94 -24.79 63.83
CA LYS A 80 -39.16 -25.28 62.69
C LYS A 80 -39.39 -24.42 61.43
N GLU A 81 -40.62 -23.98 61.21
CA GLU A 81 -40.99 -23.08 60.10
C GLU A 81 -40.18 -21.78 60.10
N LYS A 82 -39.96 -21.16 61.27
CA LYS A 82 -39.14 -19.93 61.37
C LYS A 82 -37.68 -20.17 61.04
N LEU A 83 -37.11 -21.30 61.49
CA LEU A 83 -35.75 -21.69 61.13
C LEU A 83 -35.64 -21.92 59.62
N ASP A 84 -36.55 -22.70 59.04
CA ASP A 84 -36.57 -22.99 57.60
C ASP A 84 -36.70 -21.70 56.78
N GLN A 85 -37.53 -20.73 57.24
CA GLN A 85 -37.68 -19.41 56.61
C GLN A 85 -36.39 -18.58 56.70
N ALA A 86 -35.69 -18.60 57.84
CA ALA A 86 -34.42 -17.89 58.01
C ALA A 86 -33.31 -18.50 57.12
N GLU A 87 -33.24 -19.83 57.03
CA GLU A 87 -32.31 -20.53 56.12
C GLU A 87 -32.58 -20.17 54.65
N TRP A 88 -33.85 -20.16 54.24
CA TRP A 88 -34.26 -19.76 52.89
C TRP A 88 -33.88 -18.30 52.59
N THR A 89 -34.13 -17.40 53.54
CA THR A 89 -33.82 -15.97 53.40
C THR A 89 -32.32 -15.76 53.25
N ARG A 90 -31.50 -16.44 54.06
CA ARG A 90 -30.04 -16.41 53.92
C ARG A 90 -29.59 -16.91 52.56
N LYS A 91 -30.08 -18.07 52.10
CA LYS A 91 -29.72 -18.63 50.79
C LYS A 91 -30.10 -17.69 49.63
N SER A 92 -31.27 -17.05 49.72
CA SER A 92 -31.71 -16.06 48.73
C SER A 92 -30.76 -14.85 48.68
N LEU A 93 -30.43 -14.28 49.84
CA LEU A 93 -29.53 -13.13 49.93
C LEU A 93 -28.08 -13.48 49.57
N GLU A 94 -27.67 -14.73 49.76
CA GLU A 94 -26.37 -15.24 49.32
C GLU A 94 -26.26 -15.24 47.80
N ALA A 95 -27.29 -15.74 47.11
CA ALA A 95 -27.36 -15.69 45.65
C ALA A 95 -27.42 -14.24 45.13
N GLN A 96 -28.17 -13.36 45.80
CA GLN A 96 -28.24 -11.94 45.45
C GLN A 96 -26.88 -11.24 45.58
N HIS A 97 -26.16 -11.47 46.69
CA HIS A 97 -24.81 -10.95 46.88
C HIS A 97 -23.85 -11.50 45.83
N ALA A 98 -23.88 -12.81 45.54
CA ALA A 98 -23.02 -13.42 44.53
C ALA A 98 -23.22 -12.80 43.14
N SER A 99 -24.48 -12.52 42.77
CA SER A 99 -24.83 -11.82 41.53
C SER A 99 -24.29 -10.39 41.51
N ALA A 100 -24.53 -9.61 42.57
CA ALA A 100 -24.04 -8.23 42.67
C ALA A 100 -22.50 -8.13 42.65
N ALA A 101 -21.81 -9.05 43.33
CA ALA A 101 -20.35 -9.13 43.34
C ALA A 101 -19.77 -9.60 42.00
N ALA A 102 -20.47 -10.46 41.26
CA ALA A 102 -20.08 -10.81 39.89
C ALA A 102 -20.20 -9.60 38.95
N GLU A 103 -21.26 -8.82 39.08
CA GLU A 103 -21.47 -7.60 38.30
C GLU A 103 -20.42 -6.53 38.60
N ALA A 104 -20.13 -6.26 39.88
CA ALA A 104 -19.06 -5.33 40.28
C ALA A 104 -17.71 -5.73 39.68
N ARG A 105 -17.37 -7.03 39.71
CA ARG A 105 -16.15 -7.55 39.07
C ARG A 105 -16.15 -7.37 37.55
N ARG A 106 -17.27 -7.60 36.88
CA ARG A 106 -17.42 -7.41 35.42
C ARG A 106 -17.18 -5.96 35.02
N VAL A 107 -17.77 -5.01 35.74
CA VAL A 107 -17.61 -3.57 35.49
C VAL A 107 -16.16 -3.14 35.78
N ALA A 108 -15.58 -3.61 36.89
CA ALA A 108 -14.19 -3.31 37.25
C ALA A 108 -13.16 -3.92 36.28
N SER A 109 -13.45 -5.08 35.66
CA SER A 109 -12.56 -5.69 34.66
C SER A 109 -12.55 -4.96 33.32
N GLY A 110 -13.49 -4.05 33.07
CA GLY A 110 -13.61 -3.36 31.78
C GLY A 110 -14.07 -4.27 30.65
N ASN A 111 -13.81 -3.83 29.42
CA ASN A 111 -14.14 -4.58 28.21
C ASN A 111 -13.14 -5.71 27.96
N ARG A 112 -13.55 -6.71 27.17
CA ARG A 112 -12.68 -7.86 26.89
C ARG A 112 -11.49 -7.43 26.02
N PRO A 113 -10.31 -8.05 26.18
CA PRO A 113 -9.16 -7.79 25.31
C PRO A 113 -9.50 -7.95 23.81
N ASP A 114 -10.32 -8.94 23.46
CA ASP A 114 -10.75 -9.18 22.08
C ASP A 114 -11.61 -8.02 21.53
N GLU A 115 -12.46 -7.42 22.37
CA GLU A 115 -13.30 -6.27 22.00
C GLU A 115 -12.44 -5.01 21.78
N ILE A 116 -11.42 -4.81 22.63
CA ILE A 116 -10.43 -3.72 22.50
C ILE A 116 -9.59 -3.93 21.24
N GLN A 117 -9.15 -5.17 20.97
CA GLN A 117 -8.36 -5.51 19.79
C GLN A 117 -9.16 -5.31 18.50
N ALA A 118 -10.44 -5.71 18.47
CA ALA A 118 -11.32 -5.48 17.34
C ALA A 118 -11.49 -3.97 17.05
N ALA A 119 -11.69 -3.15 18.09
CA ALA A 119 -11.77 -1.71 17.95
C ALA A 119 -10.43 -1.10 17.45
N SER A 120 -9.29 -1.59 17.93
CA SER A 120 -7.96 -1.18 17.44
C SER A 120 -7.78 -1.51 15.96
N ALA A 121 -8.13 -2.73 15.55
CA ALA A 121 -8.02 -3.15 14.15
C ALA A 121 -8.89 -2.30 13.21
N GLN A 122 -10.05 -1.83 13.70
CA GLN A 122 -10.91 -0.92 12.95
C GLN A 122 -10.27 0.46 12.78
N VAL A 123 -9.57 0.97 13.80
CA VAL A 123 -8.77 2.20 13.71
C VAL A 123 -7.63 2.03 12.70
N ASP A 124 -6.88 0.93 12.77
CA ASP A 124 -5.75 0.66 11.86
C ASP A 124 -6.21 0.57 10.40
N SER A 125 -7.35 -0.09 10.16
CA SER A 125 -7.98 -0.17 8.83
C SER A 125 -8.40 1.22 8.32
N SER A 126 -9.06 2.01 9.16
CA SER A 126 -9.47 3.37 8.80
C SER A 126 -8.29 4.30 8.53
N LYS A 127 -7.22 4.17 9.32
CA LYS A 127 -5.97 4.90 9.11
C LYS A 127 -5.33 4.54 7.77
N THR A 128 -5.30 3.26 7.42
CA THR A 128 -4.77 2.80 6.13
C THR A 128 -5.56 3.40 4.96
N ASN A 129 -6.89 3.56 5.10
CA ASN A 129 -7.71 4.24 4.09
C ASN A 129 -7.36 5.73 3.94
N VAL A 130 -7.06 6.43 5.04
CA VAL A 130 -6.55 7.82 4.97
C VAL A 130 -5.19 7.87 4.27
N ASP A 131 -4.28 6.95 4.61
CA ASP A 131 -2.95 6.86 4.00
C ASP A 131 -3.02 6.55 2.49
N GLU A 132 -3.98 5.71 2.06
CA GLU A 132 -4.23 5.45 0.64
C GLU A 132 -4.67 6.72 -0.10
N LEU A 133 -5.59 7.50 0.47
CA LEU A 133 -6.05 8.76 -0.12
C LEU A 133 -4.93 9.79 -0.19
N LEU A 134 -4.10 9.89 0.87
CA LEU A 134 -2.90 10.72 0.87
C LEU A 134 -1.94 10.31 -0.24
N TYR A 135 -1.67 9.01 -0.40
CA TYR A 135 -0.84 8.51 -1.49
C TYR A 135 -1.41 8.90 -2.87
N ARG A 136 -2.72 8.77 -3.06
CA ARG A 136 -3.38 9.16 -4.32
C ARG A 136 -3.24 10.66 -4.60
N ILE A 137 -3.35 11.51 -3.58
CA ILE A 137 -3.25 12.97 -3.69
C ILE A 137 -1.79 13.42 -3.90
N GLU A 138 -0.83 12.86 -3.19
CA GLU A 138 0.54 13.38 -3.15
C GLU A 138 1.48 12.70 -4.15
N LYS A 139 1.15 11.47 -4.57
CA LYS A 139 2.00 10.64 -5.42
C LYS A 139 1.29 10.26 -6.71
N ALA A 140 0.13 9.63 -6.63
CA ALA A 140 -0.51 9.05 -7.82
C ALA A 140 -1.11 10.11 -8.76
N SER A 141 -1.46 11.29 -8.25
CA SER A 141 -1.92 12.45 -9.05
C SER A 141 -0.79 13.10 -9.85
N ARG A 142 0.47 12.87 -9.46
CA ARG A 142 1.63 13.57 -10.03
C ARG A 142 2.25 12.75 -11.14
N ILE A 143 2.28 13.33 -12.33
CA ILE A 143 2.93 12.73 -13.50
C ILE A 143 4.38 13.20 -13.51
N ILE A 144 5.30 12.31 -13.14
CA ILE A 144 6.73 12.58 -13.09
C ILE A 144 7.46 11.90 -14.25
N SER A 145 8.58 12.49 -14.69
CA SER A 145 9.45 11.86 -15.67
C SER A 145 10.19 10.67 -15.06
N PRO A 146 10.06 9.44 -15.58
CA PRO A 146 10.80 8.29 -15.05
C PRO A 146 12.28 8.29 -15.48
N VAL A 147 12.63 9.07 -16.50
CA VAL A 147 13.94 9.12 -17.14
C VAL A 147 14.34 10.55 -17.46
N GLU A 148 15.63 10.76 -17.69
CA GLU A 148 16.12 11.96 -18.34
C GLU A 148 15.87 11.87 -19.85
N GLY A 149 15.42 12.96 -20.46
CA GLY A 149 15.06 12.93 -21.87
C GLY A 149 14.44 14.22 -22.38
N ILE A 150 13.86 14.11 -23.57
CA ILE A 150 13.16 15.19 -24.26
C ILE A 150 11.74 14.73 -24.54
N VAL A 151 10.77 15.58 -24.22
CA VAL A 151 9.35 15.35 -24.58
C VAL A 151 9.24 15.44 -26.10
N ARG A 152 8.86 14.33 -26.74
CA ARG A 152 8.64 14.24 -28.18
C ARG A 152 7.26 14.74 -28.55
N SER A 153 6.27 14.32 -27.79
CA SER A 153 4.85 14.61 -28.06
C SER A 153 4.13 14.79 -26.73
N ARG A 154 3.27 15.80 -26.66
CA ARG A 154 2.24 15.93 -25.61
C ARG A 154 0.90 15.49 -26.22
N LEU A 155 0.31 14.45 -25.65
CA LEU A 155 -0.88 13.77 -26.17
C LEU A 155 -2.16 14.09 -25.38
N ALA A 156 -2.03 14.75 -24.23
CA ALA A 156 -3.15 15.29 -23.47
C ALA A 156 -2.85 16.74 -23.07
N GLU A 157 -3.89 17.56 -23.08
CA GLU A 157 -3.81 18.99 -22.76
C GLU A 157 -4.40 19.29 -21.36
N PRO A 158 -4.01 20.39 -20.71
CA PRO A 158 -4.65 20.83 -19.47
C PRO A 158 -6.17 20.95 -19.66
N GLY A 159 -6.94 20.30 -18.79
CA GLY A 159 -8.39 20.22 -18.87
C GLY A 159 -8.94 18.94 -19.51
N ASP A 160 -8.10 18.13 -20.16
CA ASP A 160 -8.51 16.81 -20.63
C ASP A 160 -8.76 15.86 -19.46
N MET A 161 -9.84 15.09 -19.54
CA MET A 161 -9.99 13.90 -18.71
C MET A 161 -8.99 12.83 -19.14
N THR A 162 -8.22 12.31 -18.17
CA THR A 162 -7.26 11.24 -18.39
C THR A 162 -7.53 10.05 -17.46
N SER A 163 -6.97 8.90 -17.81
CA SER A 163 -7.04 7.66 -17.05
C SER A 163 -5.65 7.03 -16.97
N SER A 164 -5.48 6.04 -16.09
CA SER A 164 -4.21 5.30 -15.99
C SER A 164 -3.78 4.57 -17.27
N SER A 165 -4.69 4.40 -18.23
CA SER A 165 -4.43 3.76 -19.52
C SER A 165 -4.15 4.74 -20.66
N ARG A 166 -4.32 6.06 -20.44
CA ARG A 166 -4.13 7.08 -21.49
C ARG A 166 -2.71 7.64 -21.42
N THR A 167 -1.98 7.55 -22.53
CA THR A 167 -0.66 8.17 -22.67
C THR A 167 -0.79 9.70 -22.66
N VAL A 168 -0.03 10.36 -21.77
CA VAL A 168 -0.01 11.83 -21.64
C VAL A 168 1.20 12.43 -22.36
N TYR A 169 2.38 11.83 -22.19
CA TYR A 169 3.63 12.28 -22.79
C TYR A 169 4.35 11.11 -23.48
N GLU A 170 4.93 11.39 -24.65
CA GLU A 170 5.97 10.55 -25.23
C GLU A 170 7.33 11.16 -24.94
N ILE A 171 8.21 10.39 -24.29
CA ILE A 171 9.55 10.85 -23.91
C ILE A 171 10.59 10.06 -24.71
N SER A 172 11.50 10.79 -25.32
CA SER A 172 12.67 10.22 -26.00
C SER A 172 13.85 10.20 -25.04
N ILE A 173 14.40 9.00 -24.80
CA ILE A 173 15.63 8.80 -24.04
C ILE A 173 16.80 9.29 -24.89
N ILE A 174 17.61 10.19 -24.33
CA ILE A 174 18.75 10.80 -25.04
C ILE A 174 20.09 10.14 -24.71
N SER A 175 20.14 9.28 -23.67
CA SER A 175 21.34 8.52 -23.31
C SER A 175 20.98 7.21 -22.58
N PRO A 176 21.62 6.07 -22.91
CA PRO A 176 22.54 5.90 -24.04
C PRO A 176 21.78 5.86 -25.38
N LYS A 177 22.39 6.44 -26.43
CA LYS A 177 21.87 6.29 -27.79
C LYS A 177 22.37 4.99 -28.40
N TRP A 178 21.62 4.51 -29.37
CA TRP A 178 22.02 3.36 -30.15
C TRP A 178 21.73 3.58 -31.62
N VAL A 179 22.62 3.05 -32.44
CA VAL A 179 22.50 3.03 -33.89
C VAL A 179 22.16 1.61 -34.30
N ARG A 180 21.20 1.50 -35.21
CA ARG A 180 20.84 0.24 -35.84
C ARG A 180 21.57 0.13 -37.17
N ALA A 181 22.40 -0.88 -37.31
CA ALA A 181 23.02 -1.25 -38.57
C ALA A 181 22.51 -2.61 -39.03
N TYR A 182 22.51 -2.83 -40.35
CA TYR A 182 22.17 -4.11 -40.95
C TYR A 182 23.39 -4.65 -41.66
N VAL A 183 23.80 -5.88 -41.32
CA VAL A 183 24.96 -6.53 -41.93
C VAL A 183 24.53 -7.79 -42.68
N THR A 184 25.19 -8.07 -43.79
CA THR A 184 24.96 -9.31 -44.55
C THR A 184 25.63 -10.50 -43.87
N GLU A 185 25.23 -11.72 -44.22
CA GLU A 185 25.87 -12.95 -43.71
C GLU A 185 27.40 -12.96 -43.96
N ALA A 186 27.84 -12.48 -45.13
CA ALA A 186 29.26 -12.38 -45.46
C ALA A 186 30.04 -11.42 -44.55
N GLN A 187 29.37 -10.40 -44.00
CA GLN A 187 29.95 -9.42 -43.09
C GLN A 187 29.86 -9.83 -41.62
N LEU A 188 29.05 -10.85 -41.30
CA LEU A 188 28.81 -11.29 -39.92
C LEU A 188 30.10 -11.72 -39.21
N GLY A 189 31.06 -12.29 -39.95
CA GLY A 189 32.38 -12.66 -39.42
C GLY A 189 33.22 -11.49 -38.92
N MET A 190 32.89 -10.25 -39.32
CA MET A 190 33.58 -9.03 -38.92
C MET A 190 32.94 -8.35 -37.70
N VAL A 191 31.78 -8.83 -37.24
CA VAL A 191 31.01 -8.19 -36.16
C VAL A 191 30.93 -9.11 -34.95
N ARG A 192 31.43 -8.64 -33.81
CA ARG A 192 31.37 -9.36 -32.54
C ARG A 192 30.81 -8.46 -31.44
N PRO A 193 29.96 -8.97 -30.53
CA PRO A 193 29.57 -8.23 -29.33
C PRO A 193 30.80 -7.70 -28.57
N GLY A 194 30.78 -6.42 -28.18
CA GLY A 194 31.90 -5.71 -27.58
C GLY A 194 32.92 -5.15 -28.57
N GLY A 195 32.83 -5.49 -29.86
CA GLY A 195 33.71 -4.98 -30.91
C GLY A 195 33.60 -3.46 -31.10
N LYS A 196 34.69 -2.83 -31.54
CA LYS A 196 34.71 -1.40 -31.86
C LYS A 196 34.10 -1.15 -33.24
N ALA A 197 33.38 -0.05 -33.36
CA ALA A 197 32.84 0.45 -34.61
C ALA A 197 32.86 1.97 -34.62
N THR A 198 32.72 2.55 -35.79
CA THR A 198 32.66 3.99 -36.01
C THR A 198 31.34 4.32 -36.70
N VAL A 199 30.59 5.25 -36.12
CA VAL A 199 29.35 5.78 -36.69
C VAL A 199 29.67 7.07 -37.42
N ILE A 200 29.30 7.13 -38.70
CA ILE A 200 29.54 8.26 -39.60
C ILE A 200 28.19 8.79 -40.05
N THR A 201 28.01 10.10 -40.01
CA THR A 201 26.83 10.77 -40.61
C THR A 201 27.30 11.95 -41.46
N ASP A 202 26.46 12.42 -42.36
CA ASP A 202 26.81 13.54 -43.25
C ASP A 202 26.97 14.88 -42.51
N THR A 203 26.49 14.97 -41.28
CA THR A 203 26.36 16.24 -40.54
C THR A 203 27.36 16.41 -39.40
N MET A 204 28.15 15.38 -39.06
CA MET A 204 29.06 15.45 -37.91
C MET A 204 30.30 14.57 -38.08
N PRO A 205 31.38 14.83 -37.32
CA PRO A 205 32.56 13.97 -37.29
C PRO A 205 32.23 12.52 -36.89
N PRO A 206 33.03 11.53 -37.29
CA PRO A 206 32.85 10.14 -36.90
C PRO A 206 32.83 9.96 -35.37
N ILE A 207 31.90 9.18 -34.85
CA ILE A 207 31.72 8.91 -33.42
C ILE A 207 32.08 7.44 -33.13
N GLU A 208 32.87 7.22 -32.08
CA GLU A 208 33.17 5.86 -31.62
C GLU A 208 31.93 5.17 -31.05
N ALA A 209 31.75 3.90 -31.41
CA ALA A 209 30.66 3.07 -30.94
C ALA A 209 31.15 1.67 -30.59
N LYS A 210 30.35 0.96 -29.79
CA LYS A 210 30.60 -0.45 -29.45
C LYS A 210 29.43 -1.29 -29.91
N VAL A 211 29.72 -2.45 -30.47
CA VAL A 211 28.69 -3.45 -30.79
C VAL A 211 28.07 -3.92 -29.48
N GLY A 212 26.81 -3.56 -29.23
CA GLY A 212 26.07 -4.02 -28.06
C GLY A 212 25.56 -5.44 -28.26
N SER A 213 24.88 -5.69 -29.38
CA SER A 213 24.33 -7.01 -29.70
C SER A 213 24.21 -7.23 -31.20
N VAL A 214 24.24 -8.50 -31.61
CA VAL A 214 23.96 -8.95 -32.98
C VAL A 214 22.76 -9.88 -32.90
N SER A 215 21.72 -9.64 -33.69
CA SER A 215 20.53 -10.50 -33.74
C SER A 215 20.91 -11.90 -34.21
N SER A 216 20.39 -12.94 -33.56
CA SER A 216 20.56 -14.33 -33.98
C SER A 216 19.61 -14.74 -35.11
N GLN A 217 18.65 -13.88 -35.46
CA GLN A 217 17.68 -14.11 -36.53
C GLN A 217 17.96 -13.15 -37.67
N ALA A 218 17.97 -13.68 -38.88
CA ALA A 218 18.05 -12.86 -40.09
C ALA A 218 16.68 -12.28 -40.40
N GLU A 219 16.64 -11.00 -40.74
CA GLU A 219 15.44 -10.28 -41.15
C GLU A 219 15.52 -9.91 -42.63
N PHE A 220 14.35 -9.79 -43.27
CA PHE A 220 14.29 -9.18 -44.59
C PHE A 220 14.65 -7.72 -44.47
N THR A 221 15.48 -7.23 -45.40
CA THR A 221 15.85 -5.81 -45.44
C THR A 221 14.59 -4.95 -45.38
N PRO A 222 14.39 -4.10 -44.35
CA PRO A 222 13.16 -3.33 -44.18
C PRO A 222 13.15 -2.16 -45.19
N LYS A 223 12.90 -2.49 -46.46
CA LYS A 223 12.60 -1.54 -47.53
C LYS A 223 11.12 -1.67 -47.86
N THR A 224 10.46 -0.55 -48.09
CA THR A 224 9.16 -0.52 -48.76
C THR A 224 9.38 -0.93 -50.22
N VAL A 225 9.33 -2.23 -50.51
CA VAL A 225 9.69 -2.81 -51.81
C VAL A 225 8.56 -2.69 -52.83
N GLN A 226 8.85 -2.17 -54.02
CA GLN A 226 7.93 -2.14 -55.17
C GLN A 226 8.18 -3.25 -56.21
N THR A 227 9.24 -4.07 -56.08
CA THR A 227 9.54 -5.18 -57.00
C THR A 227 9.95 -6.45 -56.25
N ALA A 228 9.70 -7.63 -56.85
CA ALA A 228 9.89 -8.94 -56.22
C ALA A 228 11.36 -9.29 -55.92
N GLU A 229 12.30 -8.74 -56.69
CA GLU A 229 13.73 -9.05 -56.62
C GLU A 229 14.43 -8.40 -55.42
N LEU A 230 13.92 -7.29 -54.89
CA LEU A 230 14.48 -6.60 -53.72
C LEU A 230 14.15 -7.30 -52.38
N ARG A 231 13.40 -8.40 -52.40
CA ARG A 231 12.95 -9.14 -51.19
C ARG A 231 13.95 -10.18 -50.68
N THR A 232 15.04 -10.52 -51.36
CA THR A 232 15.81 -11.75 -51.06
C THR A 232 17.09 -11.56 -50.25
N ALA A 233 17.49 -10.33 -49.90
CA ALA A 233 18.65 -10.12 -49.04
C ALA A 233 18.27 -10.23 -47.56
N LEU A 234 18.68 -11.34 -46.95
CA LEU A 234 18.67 -11.55 -45.49
C LEU A 234 19.78 -10.71 -44.86
N VAL A 235 19.43 -9.94 -43.85
CA VAL A 235 20.36 -9.11 -43.07
C VAL A 235 20.21 -9.39 -41.59
N TYR A 236 21.29 -9.23 -40.85
CA TYR A 236 21.31 -9.34 -39.40
C TYR A 236 21.34 -7.94 -38.78
N GLU A 237 20.42 -7.67 -37.86
CA GLU A 237 20.40 -6.42 -37.12
C GLU A 237 21.56 -6.38 -36.11
N VAL A 238 22.36 -5.33 -36.17
CA VAL A 238 23.45 -5.04 -35.23
C VAL A 238 23.10 -3.76 -34.49
N ARG A 239 23.04 -3.84 -33.16
CA ARG A 239 22.81 -2.69 -32.29
C ARG A 239 24.15 -2.17 -31.78
N LEU A 240 24.46 -0.93 -32.13
CA LEU A 240 25.66 -0.25 -31.65
C LEU A 240 25.29 0.75 -30.57
N ILE A 241 26.00 0.70 -29.45
CA ILE A 241 25.88 1.69 -28.37
C ILE A 241 26.84 2.83 -28.70
N VAL A 242 26.31 4.05 -28.71
CA VAL A 242 27.06 5.27 -29.03
C VAL A 242 27.11 6.15 -27.79
N ASP A 243 28.31 6.61 -27.45
CA ASP A 243 28.49 7.65 -26.44
C ASP A 243 28.37 9.01 -27.13
N ASP A 244 27.26 9.70 -26.88
CA ASP A 244 26.93 11.00 -27.49
C ASP A 244 26.58 12.02 -26.38
N PRO A 245 27.58 12.44 -25.58
CA PRO A 245 27.37 13.30 -24.42
C PRO A 245 26.85 14.69 -24.81
N GLU A 246 27.18 15.17 -26.02
CA GLU A 246 26.73 16.46 -26.55
C GLU A 246 25.36 16.37 -27.25
N ASN A 247 24.72 15.18 -27.25
CA ASN A 247 23.40 14.93 -27.82
C ASN A 247 23.29 15.37 -29.31
N ILE A 248 24.36 15.16 -30.07
CA ILE A 248 24.51 15.63 -31.45
C ILE A 248 23.69 14.77 -32.42
N LEU A 249 23.64 13.44 -32.21
CA LEU A 249 22.90 12.50 -33.05
C LEU A 249 21.39 12.69 -32.92
N LYS A 250 20.67 12.88 -34.02
CA LYS A 250 19.21 12.98 -33.99
C LYS A 250 18.57 11.60 -34.09
N LEU A 251 17.46 11.40 -33.39
CA LEU A 251 16.69 10.15 -33.48
C LEU A 251 16.13 9.98 -34.89
N GLY A 252 16.36 8.80 -35.49
CA GLY A 252 15.96 8.49 -36.86
C GLY A 252 16.90 9.01 -37.95
N GLN A 253 18.02 9.65 -37.58
CA GLN A 253 19.04 10.09 -38.52
C GLN A 253 19.71 8.88 -39.21
N PRO A 254 19.81 8.87 -40.56
CA PRO A 254 20.60 7.87 -41.27
C PRO A 254 22.09 7.96 -40.86
N ALA A 255 22.71 6.81 -40.67
CA ALA A 255 24.13 6.73 -40.34
C ALA A 255 24.77 5.54 -41.05
N THR A 256 26.03 5.72 -41.43
CA THR A 256 26.90 4.65 -41.94
C THR A 256 27.73 4.13 -40.79
N VAL A 257 27.91 2.81 -40.73
CA VAL A 257 28.69 2.15 -39.67
C VAL A 257 29.85 1.40 -40.28
N GLU A 258 31.05 1.70 -39.78
CA GLU A 258 32.27 0.99 -40.12
C GLU A 258 32.69 0.13 -38.93
N PHE A 259 32.79 -1.18 -39.14
CA PHE A 259 33.28 -2.10 -38.12
C PHE A 259 34.80 -2.17 -38.20
N ALA A 260 35.49 -2.15 -37.06
CA ALA A 260 36.92 -2.37 -37.04
C ALA A 260 37.21 -3.80 -37.52
N SER A 261 37.99 -3.94 -38.60
CA SER A 261 38.49 -5.25 -38.98
C SER A 261 39.51 -5.70 -37.94
N GLU A 262 39.16 -6.70 -37.14
CA GLU A 262 40.21 -7.46 -36.45
C GLU A 262 40.98 -8.20 -37.55
N ALA A 263 42.17 -7.67 -37.88
CA ALA A 263 43.11 -8.34 -38.76
C ALA A 263 43.26 -9.79 -38.26
N SER A 264 42.86 -10.72 -39.12
CA SER A 264 42.94 -12.17 -38.90
C SER A 264 44.32 -12.51 -38.34
N LYS A 265 44.34 -13.19 -37.19
CA LYS A 265 45.47 -14.01 -36.79
C LYS A 265 45.21 -15.44 -37.22
#